data_AF-A0A5S4GTM5-F1
#
_entry.id   AF-A0A5S4GTM5-F1
#
_cell.length_a   1.000
_cell.length_b   1.000
_cell.length_c   1.000
_cell.angle_alpha   90.00
_cell.angle_beta   90.00
_cell.angle_gamma   90.00
#
_symmetry.space_group_name_H-M   'P 1'
#
loop_
_entity.id
_entity.type
_entity.pdbx_description
1 polymer ?
#
loop_
_entity_poly.entity_id
_entity_poly.type
_entity_poly.pdbx_seq_one_letter_code
_entity_poly.pdbx_strand_id
1 'polypeptide(L)'
;MQVRAALRNAGSDGLPASDAAFGALMKAAVHDPDPSFNRRFVEPALHAFGRRRVRSALLEYLRTGTDLERAGAARAWYWTALPLRLPNARAENGLGESRTDSEDRSVLVRVWNETALQEFVSNENLDVRRCILPGLPLRPSAYPPELHALVVTAVEIARSHSDEYIRHRVEIQVSG
;
A
#
# COMPACT_ATOMS: atom_id res chain seq x y z
N MET A 1 9.59 -0.74 23.11
CA MET A 1 10.97 -1.22 22.81
C MET A 1 11.09 -2.74 22.56
N GLN A 2 10.13 -3.60 22.96
CA GLN A 2 10.25 -5.06 22.82
C GLN A 2 10.09 -5.62 21.39
N VAL A 3 9.34 -4.96 20.50
CA VAL A 3 9.10 -5.45 19.12
C VAL A 3 10.36 -5.41 18.24
N ARG A 4 11.25 -4.43 18.48
CA ARG A 4 12.51 -4.26 17.72
C ARG A 4 13.53 -5.37 17.98
N ALA A 5 13.50 -5.99 19.16
CA ALA A 5 14.40 -7.09 19.52
C ALA A 5 13.92 -8.44 18.95
N ALA A 6 12.60 -8.65 18.92
CA ALA A 6 12.02 -9.88 18.39
C ALA A 6 12.33 -10.10 16.89
N LEU A 7 12.31 -9.02 16.09
CA LEU A 7 12.64 -9.08 14.67
C LEU A 7 14.15 -9.25 14.39
N ARG A 8 15.02 -8.88 15.33
CA ARG A 8 16.48 -9.05 15.17
C ARG A 8 16.94 -10.48 15.49
N ASN A 9 16.17 -11.20 16.32
CA ASN A 9 16.46 -12.59 16.69
C ASN A 9 15.74 -13.64 15.83
N ALA A 10 14.72 -13.25 15.04
CA ALA A 10 14.07 -14.12 14.06
C ALA A 10 14.85 -14.22 12.72
N GLY A 11 16.17 -14.04 12.78
CA GLY A 11 17.06 -14.43 11.71
C GLY A 11 17.17 -15.96 11.68
N SER A 12 17.00 -16.54 10.50
CA SER A 12 17.17 -17.96 10.14
C SER A 12 16.07 -18.99 10.47
N ASP A 13 15.20 -18.79 11.45
CA ASP A 13 14.02 -19.65 11.64
C ASP A 13 12.75 -18.88 11.28
N GLY A 14 12.08 -19.32 10.21
CA GLY A 14 10.86 -18.67 9.72
C GLY A 14 9.87 -18.45 10.86
N LEU A 15 9.32 -17.22 10.95
CA LEU A 15 8.25 -16.92 11.89
C LEU A 15 7.16 -17.99 11.72
N PRO A 16 6.73 -18.70 12.79
CA PRO A 16 5.62 -19.62 12.67
C PRO A 16 4.42 -18.84 12.13
N ALA A 17 3.86 -19.31 11.03
CA ALA A 17 2.78 -18.67 10.29
C ALA A 17 1.47 -18.70 11.10
N SER A 18 1.43 -17.91 12.18
CA SER A 18 0.26 -17.70 13.02
C SER A 18 -0.43 -16.41 12.62
N ASP A 19 -1.75 -16.38 12.73
CA ASP A 19 -2.55 -15.17 12.50
C ASP A 19 -2.16 -14.03 13.45
N ALA A 20 -1.71 -14.37 14.66
CA ALA A 20 -1.18 -13.41 15.62
C ALA A 20 0.09 -12.71 15.11
N ALA A 21 1.03 -13.47 14.52
CA ALA A 21 2.24 -12.90 13.94
C ALA A 21 1.93 -12.03 12.72
N PHE A 22 0.99 -12.46 11.87
CA PHE A 22 0.49 -11.65 10.75
C PHE A 22 -0.11 -10.32 11.25
N GLY A 23 -1.03 -10.38 12.21
CA GLY A 23 -1.67 -9.20 12.78
C GLY A 23 -0.67 -8.22 13.39
N ALA A 24 0.35 -8.73 14.09
CA ALA A 24 1.40 -7.90 14.66
C ALA A 24 2.24 -7.17 13.59
N LEU A 25 2.61 -7.87 12.50
CA LEU A 25 3.34 -7.27 11.38
C LEU A 25 2.50 -6.22 10.66
N MET A 26 1.23 -6.51 10.37
CA MET A 26 0.35 -5.56 9.70
C MET A 26 0.11 -4.31 10.56
N LYS A 27 -0.15 -4.48 11.86
CA LYS A 27 -0.33 -3.36 12.78
C LYS A 27 0.94 -2.49 12.84
N ALA A 28 2.12 -3.11 12.93
CA ALA A 28 3.39 -2.39 12.93
C ALA A 28 3.62 -1.64 11.61
N ALA A 29 3.34 -2.27 10.46
CA ALA A 29 3.48 -1.64 9.15
C ALA A 29 2.57 -0.41 8.97
N VAL A 30 1.34 -0.48 9.49
CA VAL A 30 0.34 0.59 9.36
C VAL A 30 0.59 1.74 10.33
N HIS A 31 0.96 1.44 11.58
CA HIS A 31 1.10 2.47 12.60
C HIS A 31 2.47 3.14 12.62
N ASP A 32 3.44 2.66 11.85
CA ASP A 32 4.76 3.31 11.77
C ASP A 32 4.67 4.60 10.92
N PRO A 33 5.03 5.77 11.49
CA PRO A 33 4.95 7.04 10.78
C PRO A 33 6.07 7.23 9.75
N ASP A 34 7.16 6.44 9.81
CA ASP A 34 8.27 6.52 8.85
C ASP A 34 8.00 5.58 7.66
N PRO A 35 7.72 6.13 6.46
CA PRO A 35 7.45 5.31 5.27
C PRO A 35 8.64 4.45 4.84
N SER A 36 9.88 4.79 5.24
CA SER A 36 11.06 3.97 4.93
C SER A 36 11.23 2.84 5.94
N PHE A 37 10.82 3.06 7.20
CA PHE A 37 10.94 2.05 8.24
C PHE A 37 9.80 1.03 8.20
N ASN A 38 8.58 1.44 7.81
CA ASN A 38 7.45 0.53 7.73
C ASN A 38 7.67 -0.65 6.77
N ARG A 39 8.53 -0.47 5.75
CA ARG A 39 9.03 -1.49 4.83
C ARG A 39 9.58 -2.72 5.56
N ARG A 40 10.26 -2.52 6.71
CA ARG A 40 10.84 -3.60 7.51
C ARG A 40 9.81 -4.54 8.12
N PHE A 41 8.54 -4.15 8.14
CA PHE A 41 7.42 -5.01 8.55
C PHE A 41 6.66 -5.57 7.33
N VAL A 42 6.54 -4.77 6.25
CA VAL A 42 5.87 -5.20 5.01
C VAL A 42 6.64 -6.32 4.32
N GLU A 43 7.97 -6.22 4.19
CA GLU A 43 8.77 -7.24 3.51
C GLU A 43 8.67 -8.62 4.20
N PRO A 44 8.89 -8.76 5.52
CA PRO A 44 8.66 -10.02 6.21
C PRO A 44 7.22 -10.54 6.05
N ALA A 45 6.22 -9.66 6.08
CA ALA A 45 4.83 -10.08 5.90
C ALA A 45 4.58 -10.64 4.48
N LEU A 46 5.16 -10.01 3.45
CA LEU A 46 5.09 -10.51 2.08
C LEU A 46 5.77 -11.87 1.92
N HIS A 47 6.94 -12.06 2.54
CA HIS A 47 7.67 -13.32 2.50
C HIS A 47 6.96 -14.45 3.24
N ALA A 48 6.40 -14.19 4.42
CA ALA A 48 5.80 -15.23 5.26
C ALA A 48 4.33 -15.54 4.93
N PHE A 49 3.55 -14.55 4.47
CA PHE A 49 2.09 -14.66 4.32
C PHE A 49 1.58 -14.43 2.90
N GLY A 50 2.46 -14.04 1.99
CA GLY A 50 2.13 -13.83 0.58
C GLY A 50 1.47 -12.47 0.29
N ARG A 51 1.66 -12.02 -0.94
CA ARG A 51 1.23 -10.68 -1.40
C ARG A 51 -0.28 -10.48 -1.34
N ARG A 52 -1.08 -11.49 -1.71
CA ARG A 52 -2.55 -11.43 -1.70
C ARG A 52 -3.08 -11.09 -0.31
N ARG A 53 -2.65 -11.84 0.71
CA ARG A 53 -3.10 -11.66 2.10
C ARG A 53 -2.69 -10.30 2.68
N VAL A 54 -1.45 -9.87 2.43
CA VAL A 54 -0.97 -8.55 2.85
C VAL A 54 -1.79 -7.43 2.21
N ARG A 55 -1.99 -7.48 0.89
CA ARG A 55 -2.77 -6.47 0.17
C ARG A 55 -4.23 -6.43 0.59
N SER A 56 -4.87 -7.59 0.81
CA SER A 56 -6.24 -7.63 1.33
C SER A 56 -6.34 -6.96 2.71
N ALA A 57 -5.37 -7.18 3.60
CA ALA A 57 -5.37 -6.53 4.91
C ALA A 57 -5.15 -5.01 4.82
N LEU A 58 -4.26 -4.54 3.95
CA LEU A 58 -4.06 -3.10 3.72
C LEU A 58 -5.30 -2.43 3.12
N LEU A 59 -5.97 -3.10 2.19
CA LEU A 59 -7.24 -2.63 1.63
C LEU A 59 -8.32 -2.52 2.72
N GLU A 60 -8.35 -3.46 3.66
CA GLU A 60 -9.29 -3.38 4.79
C GLU A 60 -8.99 -2.17 5.68
N TYR A 61 -7.72 -1.92 6.04
CA TYR A 61 -7.33 -0.71 6.76
C TYR A 61 -7.72 0.59 6.03
N LEU A 62 -7.60 0.63 4.70
CA LEU A 62 -8.03 1.78 3.91
C LEU A 62 -9.55 2.02 4.02
N ARG A 63 -10.35 0.94 4.06
CA ARG A 63 -11.82 1.04 4.11
C ARG A 63 -12.34 1.39 5.50
N THR A 64 -11.87 0.68 6.52
CA THR A 64 -12.49 0.67 7.85
C THR A 64 -11.63 1.28 8.95
N GLY A 65 -10.36 1.54 8.67
CA GLY A 65 -9.43 2.13 9.63
C GLY A 65 -9.71 3.60 9.94
N THR A 66 -9.09 4.08 11.02
CA THR A 66 -8.95 5.50 11.33
C THR A 66 -8.11 6.23 10.28
N ASP A 67 -8.14 7.57 10.23
CA ASP A 67 -7.29 8.34 9.31
C ASP A 67 -5.80 7.99 9.41
N LEU A 68 -5.33 7.75 10.63
CA LEU A 68 -3.95 7.30 10.89
C LEU A 68 -3.67 5.94 10.23
N GLU A 69 -4.61 5.00 10.35
CA GLU A 69 -4.48 3.68 9.74
C GLU A 69 -4.62 3.72 8.23
N ARG A 70 -5.49 4.56 7.69
CA ARG A 70 -5.65 4.76 6.24
C ARG A 70 -4.38 5.34 5.62
N ALA A 71 -3.82 6.38 6.21
CA ALA A 71 -2.55 6.97 5.78
C ALA A 71 -1.40 5.94 5.89
N GLY A 72 -1.37 5.19 6.99
CA GLY A 72 -0.44 4.09 7.21
C GLY A 72 -0.53 2.98 6.16
N ALA A 73 -1.75 2.57 5.82
CA ALA A 73 -2.01 1.56 4.81
C ALA A 73 -1.55 2.03 3.42
N ALA A 74 -1.78 3.30 3.08
CA ALA A 74 -1.30 3.88 1.83
C ALA A 74 0.24 3.88 1.74
N ARG A 75 0.94 4.27 2.81
CA ARG A 75 2.40 4.16 2.90
C ARG A 75 2.88 2.71 2.72
N ALA A 76 2.24 1.76 3.38
CA ALA A 76 2.61 0.35 3.32
C ALA A 76 2.33 -0.28 1.95
N TRP A 77 1.24 0.12 1.29
CA TRP A 77 0.83 -0.41 -0.01
C TRP A 77 1.89 -0.22 -1.10
N TYR A 78 2.57 0.93 -1.10
CA TYR A 78 3.66 1.24 -2.02
C TYR A 78 4.71 0.11 -2.09
N TRP A 79 5.14 -0.39 -0.93
CA TRP A 79 6.14 -1.46 -0.83
C TRP A 79 5.63 -2.80 -1.37
N THR A 80 4.32 -3.01 -1.42
CA THR A 80 3.72 -4.23 -1.99
C THR A 80 3.77 -4.26 -3.51
N ALA A 81 4.14 -3.17 -4.19
CA ALA A 81 4.30 -3.15 -5.64
C ALA A 81 5.74 -3.47 -6.08
N LEU A 82 6.72 -3.38 -5.17
CA LEU A 82 8.12 -3.61 -5.50
C LEU A 82 8.46 -5.12 -5.56
N PRO A 83 9.40 -5.52 -6.43
CA PRO A 83 9.98 -6.86 -6.40
C PRO A 83 10.58 -7.15 -5.03
N LEU A 84 10.29 -8.33 -4.48
CA LEU A 84 10.91 -8.78 -3.24
C LEU A 84 12.39 -9.06 -3.51
N ARG A 85 13.29 -8.40 -2.77
CA ARG A 85 14.72 -8.75 -2.80
C ARG A 85 14.91 -9.95 -1.90
N LEU A 86 15.20 -11.12 -2.47
CA LEU A 86 15.63 -12.29 -1.71
C LEU A 86 17.14 -12.17 -1.43
N PRO A 87 17.58 -11.96 -0.18
CA PRO A 87 18.98 -12.16 0.16
C PRO A 87 19.19 -13.67 0.19
N ASN A 88 19.94 -14.22 -0.77
CA ASN A 88 20.43 -15.60 -0.84
C ASN A 88 19.61 -16.64 -1.64
N ALA A 89 18.71 -16.22 -2.54
CA ALA A 89 18.22 -17.17 -3.55
C ALA A 89 19.32 -17.38 -4.61
N ARG A 90 20.14 -18.43 -4.45
CA ARG A 90 20.72 -19.09 -5.62
C ARG A 90 19.55 -19.38 -6.56
N ALA A 91 19.69 -18.98 -7.81
CA ALA A 91 18.68 -19.16 -8.85
C ALA A 91 18.47 -20.65 -9.11
N GLU A 92 17.74 -21.32 -8.25
CA GLU A 92 17.26 -22.67 -8.46
C GLU A 92 15.73 -22.59 -8.45
N ASN A 93 15.21 -22.60 -9.68
CA ASN A 93 13.81 -22.66 -10.09
C ASN A 93 13.03 -21.35 -9.93
N GLY A 94 12.99 -20.60 -11.03
CA GLY A 94 11.96 -19.59 -11.30
C GLY A 94 10.57 -20.23 -11.28
N LEU A 95 9.95 -20.24 -10.10
CA LEU A 95 8.51 -20.32 -9.98
C LEU A 95 7.97 -18.96 -10.42
N GLY A 96 7.70 -18.81 -11.72
CA GLY A 96 6.97 -17.66 -12.26
C GLY A 96 5.64 -17.51 -11.53
N GLU A 97 5.18 -16.27 -11.32
CA GLU A 97 3.85 -15.99 -10.76
C GLU A 97 2.80 -16.78 -11.56
N SER A 98 1.97 -17.58 -10.88
CA SER A 98 0.89 -18.31 -11.55
C SER A 98 -0.08 -17.33 -12.21
N ARG A 99 -0.75 -17.73 -13.29
CA ARG A 99 -1.79 -16.92 -13.94
C ARG A 99 -2.85 -16.46 -12.93
N THR A 100 -3.24 -17.34 -12.01
CA THR A 100 -4.19 -17.01 -10.93
C THR A 100 -3.63 -15.97 -9.97
N ASP A 101 -2.35 -16.05 -9.59
CA ASP A 101 -1.73 -15.05 -8.71
C ASP A 101 -1.63 -13.67 -9.39
N SER A 102 -1.38 -13.66 -10.71
CA SER A 102 -1.37 -12.45 -11.52
C SER A 102 -2.76 -11.82 -11.66
N GLU A 103 -3.79 -12.64 -11.88
CA GLU A 103 -5.19 -12.20 -11.93
C GLU A 103 -5.64 -11.61 -10.59
N ASP A 104 -5.44 -12.32 -9.48
CA ASP A 104 -5.77 -11.85 -8.13
C ASP A 104 -5.04 -10.53 -7.80
N ARG A 105 -3.77 -10.43 -8.20
CA ARG A 105 -2.98 -9.21 -8.07
C ARG A 105 -3.61 -8.06 -8.87
N SER A 106 -4.06 -8.30 -10.11
CA SER A 106 -4.70 -7.27 -10.93
C SER A 106 -6.02 -6.79 -10.31
N VAL A 107 -6.82 -7.72 -9.77
CA VAL A 107 -8.10 -7.41 -9.11
C VAL A 107 -7.88 -6.55 -7.88
N LEU A 108 -6.95 -6.94 -6.99
CA LEU A 108 -6.66 -6.16 -5.78
C LEU A 108 -6.09 -4.78 -6.08
N VAL A 109 -5.28 -4.62 -7.14
CA VAL A 109 -4.78 -3.30 -7.57
C VAL A 109 -5.93 -2.42 -8.05
N ARG A 110 -6.84 -2.95 -8.86
CA ARG A 110 -8.01 -2.21 -9.33
C ARG A 110 -8.87 -1.76 -8.16
N VAL A 111 -9.24 -2.68 -7.28
CA VAL A 111 -10.07 -2.39 -6.09
C VAL A 111 -9.39 -1.37 -5.17
N TRP A 112 -8.07 -1.48 -4.98
CA TRP A 112 -7.30 -0.49 -4.25
C TRP A 112 -7.39 0.90 -4.88
N ASN A 113 -7.15 1.02 -6.19
CA ASN A 113 -7.18 2.31 -6.89
C ASN A 113 -8.56 2.96 -6.78
N GLU A 114 -9.63 2.19 -7.00
CA GLU A 114 -11.01 2.68 -6.88
C GLU A 114 -11.32 3.16 -5.46
N THR A 115 -10.94 2.37 -4.45
CA THR A 115 -11.14 2.73 -3.03
C THR A 115 -10.32 3.95 -2.64
N ALA A 116 -9.05 4.02 -3.07
CA ALA A 116 -8.16 5.13 -2.77
C ALA A 116 -8.60 6.44 -3.46
N LEU A 117 -9.16 6.34 -4.67
CA LEU A 117 -9.74 7.50 -5.36
C LEU A 117 -10.93 8.07 -4.59
N GLN A 118 -11.85 7.19 -4.17
CA GLN A 118 -13.00 7.58 -3.35
C GLN A 118 -12.55 8.21 -2.03
N GLU A 119 -11.61 7.58 -1.34
CA GLU A 119 -11.08 8.05 -0.06
C GLU A 119 -10.36 9.40 -0.20
N PHE A 120 -9.58 9.61 -1.26
CA PHE A 120 -8.92 10.90 -1.50
C PHE A 120 -9.92 12.06 -1.66
N VAL A 121 -11.03 11.80 -2.34
CA VAL A 121 -12.08 12.81 -2.57
C VAL A 121 -12.92 13.05 -1.31
N SER A 122 -13.32 11.99 -0.60
CA SER A 122 -14.24 12.09 0.53
C SER A 122 -13.59 12.46 1.85
N ASN A 123 -12.28 12.22 2.02
CA ASN A 123 -11.56 12.47 3.26
C ASN A 123 -10.69 13.73 3.16
N GLU A 124 -10.95 14.71 4.03
CA GLU A 124 -10.22 15.98 4.09
C GLU A 124 -8.93 15.91 4.93
N ASN A 125 -8.66 14.78 5.59
CA ASN A 125 -7.47 14.60 6.41
C ASN A 125 -6.20 14.74 5.56
N LEU A 126 -5.34 15.67 5.97
CA LEU A 126 -4.12 16.02 5.24
C LEU A 126 -3.15 14.83 5.10
N ASP A 127 -2.95 14.03 6.15
CA ASP A 127 -2.00 12.91 6.09
C ASP A 127 -2.51 11.80 5.16
N VAL A 128 -3.83 11.53 5.19
CA VAL A 128 -4.48 10.57 4.29
C VAL A 128 -4.27 10.99 2.84
N ARG A 129 -4.58 12.25 2.50
CA ARG A 129 -4.39 12.78 1.13
C ARG A 129 -2.93 12.72 0.69
N ARG A 130 -1.99 13.16 1.54
CA ARG A 130 -0.55 13.12 1.25
C ARG A 130 -0.02 11.70 1.02
N CYS A 131 -0.56 10.71 1.73
CA CYS A 131 -0.11 9.32 1.62
C CYS A 131 -0.76 8.57 0.45
N ILE A 132 -2.00 8.87 0.11
CA ILE A 132 -2.71 8.25 -1.03
C ILE A 132 -2.18 8.79 -2.36
N LEU A 133 -2.08 10.11 -2.48
CA LEU A 133 -1.83 10.80 -3.75
C LEU A 133 -0.64 10.22 -4.53
N PRO A 134 0.54 9.95 -3.94
CA PRO A 134 1.70 9.47 -4.67
C PRO A 134 1.51 8.16 -5.44
N GLY A 135 0.60 7.29 -5.00
CA GLY A 135 0.29 6.01 -5.63
C GLY A 135 -1.04 5.99 -6.38
N LEU A 136 -1.80 7.09 -6.37
CA LEU A 136 -3.13 7.18 -6.98
C LEU A 136 -3.01 7.53 -8.48
N PRO A 137 -3.44 6.67 -9.41
CA PRO A 137 -3.50 7.06 -10.81
C PRO A 137 -4.47 8.25 -10.99
N LEU A 138 -4.03 9.35 -11.60
CA LEU A 138 -4.87 10.52 -11.88
C LEU A 138 -5.16 10.66 -13.37
N ARG A 139 -5.49 9.54 -14.01
CA ARG A 139 -5.88 9.46 -15.42
C ARG A 139 -7.16 8.64 -15.56
N PRO A 140 -8.20 9.12 -16.28
CA PRO A 140 -9.46 8.40 -16.45
C PRO A 140 -9.30 6.97 -16.98
N SER A 141 -8.34 6.74 -17.89
CA SER A 141 -8.06 5.42 -18.48
C SER A 141 -7.62 4.34 -17.48
N ALA A 142 -7.24 4.70 -16.25
CA ALA A 142 -6.93 3.75 -15.19
C ALA A 142 -8.17 3.22 -14.44
N TYR A 143 -9.36 3.75 -14.75
CA TYR A 143 -10.60 3.47 -14.03
C TYR A 143 -11.75 3.14 -15.00
N PRO A 144 -12.79 2.45 -14.51
CA PRO A 144 -14.01 2.27 -15.29
C PRO A 144 -14.72 3.62 -15.53
N PRO A 145 -15.51 3.75 -16.62
CA PRO A 145 -16.10 5.03 -17.07
C PRO A 145 -16.86 5.81 -16.00
N GLU A 146 -17.57 5.10 -15.12
CA GLU A 146 -18.36 5.67 -14.03
C GLU A 146 -17.53 6.48 -13.01
N LEU A 147 -16.22 6.24 -12.93
CA LEU A 147 -15.31 6.96 -12.02
C LEU A 147 -14.55 8.09 -12.71
N HIS A 148 -14.70 8.31 -14.02
CA HIS A 148 -13.94 9.33 -14.74
C HIS A 148 -14.19 10.74 -14.20
N ALA A 149 -15.44 11.06 -13.84
CA ALA A 149 -15.77 12.34 -13.19
C ALA A 149 -15.12 12.48 -11.80
N LEU A 150 -14.99 11.38 -11.07
CA LEU A 150 -14.33 11.36 -9.75
C LEU A 150 -12.82 11.63 -9.87
N VAL A 151 -12.18 11.15 -10.95
CA VAL A 151 -10.78 11.48 -11.26
C VAL A 151 -10.61 12.97 -11.50
N VAL A 152 -11.50 13.59 -12.28
CA VAL A 152 -11.47 15.05 -12.52
C VAL A 152 -11.61 15.80 -11.20
N THR A 153 -12.56 15.39 -10.36
CA THR A 153 -12.77 15.97 -9.02
C THR A 153 -11.52 15.85 -8.14
N ALA A 154 -10.86 14.68 -8.13
CA ALA A 154 -9.63 14.49 -7.37
C ALA A 154 -8.50 15.43 -7.84
N VAL A 155 -8.35 15.62 -9.16
CA VAL A 155 -7.37 16.56 -9.72
C VAL A 155 -7.69 18.01 -9.31
N GLU A 156 -8.95 18.43 -9.36
CA GLU A 156 -9.38 19.77 -8.94
C GLU A 156 -9.12 20.02 -7.45
N ILE A 157 -9.46 19.06 -6.58
CA ILE A 157 -9.17 19.11 -5.14
C ILE A 157 -7.67 19.26 -4.91
N ALA A 158 -6.85 18.45 -5.59
CA ALA A 158 -5.40 18.50 -5.39
C ALA A 158 -4.79 19.83 -5.87
N ARG A 159 -5.23 20.36 -7.01
CA ARG A 159 -4.74 21.63 -7.58
C ARG A 159 -5.11 22.85 -6.74
N SER A 160 -6.30 22.82 -6.14
CA SER A 160 -6.81 23.91 -5.28
C SER A 160 -6.42 23.77 -3.81
N HIS A 161 -5.73 22.68 -3.42
CA HIS A 161 -5.40 22.41 -2.03
C HIS A 161 -4.49 23.50 -1.43
N SER A 162 -4.72 23.84 -0.17
CA SER A 162 -3.84 24.74 0.59
C SER A 162 -2.43 24.19 0.83
N ASP A 163 -2.22 22.89 0.58
CA ASP A 163 -0.97 22.20 0.86
C ASP A 163 -0.08 22.20 -0.38
N GLU A 164 1.12 22.75 -0.26
CA GLU A 164 2.04 22.87 -1.40
C GLU A 164 2.49 21.51 -1.94
N TYR A 165 2.72 20.53 -1.06
CA TYR A 165 3.11 19.19 -1.48
C TYR A 165 2.04 18.54 -2.35
N ILE A 166 0.76 18.59 -1.94
CA ILE A 166 -0.35 18.05 -2.73
C ILE A 166 -0.44 18.74 -4.09
N ARG A 167 -0.39 20.07 -4.14
CA ARG A 167 -0.43 20.83 -5.40
C ARG A 167 0.73 20.48 -6.33
N HIS A 168 1.94 20.36 -5.79
CA HIS A 168 3.10 19.98 -6.59
C HIS A 168 2.99 18.54 -7.10
N ARG A 169 2.54 17.62 -6.24
CA ARG A 169 2.48 16.19 -6.56
C ARG A 169 1.45 15.86 -7.63
N VAL A 170 0.30 16.53 -7.66
CA VAL A 170 -0.71 16.32 -8.72
C VAL A 170 -0.17 16.68 -10.09
N GLU A 171 0.61 17.75 -10.24
CA GLU A 171 1.16 18.15 -11.54
C GLU A 171 2.15 17.12 -12.11
N ILE A 172 2.92 16.47 -11.24
CA ILE A 172 3.79 15.35 -11.64
C ILE A 172 2.96 14.18 -12.20
N GLN A 173 1.78 13.91 -11.63
CA GLN A 173 0.98 12.74 -11.97
C GLN A 173 0.08 12.92 -13.19
N VAL A 174 -0.33 14.15 -13.50
CA VAL A 174 -1.16 14.47 -14.68
C VAL A 174 -0.32 14.77 -15.92
N SER A 175 0.96 15.11 -15.75
CA SER A 175 1.88 15.42 -16.86
C SER A 175 2.59 14.19 -17.44
N GLY A 176 2.46 13.01 -16.82
CA GLY A 176 3.09 11.76 -17.23
C GLY A 176 2.09 10.69 -17.66
#